data_AF-J1J6U6-F1
#
_entry.id   AF-J1J6U6-F1
#
_cell.length_a   1.000
_cell.length_b   1.000
_cell.length_c   1.000
_cell.angle_alpha   90.00
_cell.angle_beta   90.00
_cell.angle_gamma   90.00
#
_symmetry.space_group_name_H-M   'P 1'
#
loop_
_entity.id
_entity.type
_entity.pdbx_description
1 polymer ?
#
loop_
_entity_poly.entity_id
_entity_poly.type
_entity_poly.pdbx_seq_one_letter_code
_entity_poly.pdbx_strand_id
1 'polypeptide(L)'
;MKQDIQSQIKLWIKERLKERGHGAQTLLASHLELHPSAVNRMLNTYQNGKTRDITIDELVKISEFFNEPPPSFYKEVDLDFMKMCASLEPADKEAVLDFLELLKKLKTK
;
A
#
# COMPACT_ATOMS: atom_id res chain seq x y z
N MET A 1 -6.24 -17.26 -15.50
CA MET A 1 -6.64 -17.01 -14.10
C MET A 1 -6.41 -15.54 -13.81
N LYS A 2 -7.46 -14.79 -13.45
CA LYS A 2 -7.34 -13.39 -13.02
C LYS A 2 -6.46 -13.40 -11.75
N GLN A 3 -5.27 -12.81 -11.77
CA GLN A 3 -4.44 -12.72 -10.56
C GLN A 3 -5.18 -11.86 -9.55
N ASP A 4 -5.60 -12.51 -8.46
CA ASP A 4 -6.22 -11.86 -7.31
C ASP A 4 -5.31 -10.77 -6.74
N ILE A 5 -5.89 -9.63 -6.33
CA ILE A 5 -5.14 -8.42 -5.89
C ILE A 5 -4.26 -8.76 -4.69
N GLN A 6 -4.76 -9.60 -3.76
CA GLN A 6 -3.96 -10.08 -2.63
C GLN A 6 -2.71 -10.84 -3.08
N SER A 7 -2.82 -11.63 -4.15
CA SER A 7 -1.67 -12.37 -4.70
C SER A 7 -0.62 -11.42 -5.27
N GLN A 8 -1.03 -10.35 -5.95
CA GLN A 8 -0.10 -9.34 -6.47
C GLN A 8 0.61 -8.58 -5.35
N ILE A 9 -0.13 -8.16 -4.32
CA ILE A 9 0.44 -7.50 -3.14
C ILE A 9 1.44 -8.42 -2.43
N LYS A 10 1.10 -9.71 -2.22
CA LYS A 10 1.99 -10.69 -1.59
C LYS A 10 3.29 -10.88 -2.36
N LEU A 11 3.23 -10.89 -3.69
CA LEU A 11 4.42 -10.98 -4.55
C LEU A 11 5.29 -9.73 -4.43
N TRP A 12 4.68 -8.54 -4.49
CA TRP A 12 5.39 -7.27 -4.30
C TRP A 12 6.11 -7.21 -2.94
N ILE A 13 5.45 -7.61 -1.84
CA ILE A 13 6.10 -7.64 -0.52
C ILE A 13 7.32 -8.57 -0.53
N LYS A 14 7.23 -9.74 -1.15
CA LYS A 14 8.37 -10.67 -1.27
C LYS A 14 9.53 -10.06 -2.03
N GLU A 15 9.26 -9.33 -3.11
CA GLU A 15 10.28 -8.65 -3.91
C GLU A 15 10.98 -7.56 -3.10
N ARG A 16 10.23 -6.68 -2.44
CA ARG A 16 10.77 -5.62 -1.56
C ARG A 16 11.59 -6.19 -0.40
N LEU A 17 11.12 -7.29 0.20
CA LEU A 17 11.89 -7.99 1.26
C LEU A 17 13.20 -8.56 0.72
N LYS A 18 13.19 -9.13 -0.49
CA LYS A 18 14.40 -9.67 -1.14
C LYS A 18 15.42 -8.56 -1.43
N GLU A 19 14.97 -7.40 -1.88
CA GLU A 19 15.82 -6.24 -2.16
C GLU A 19 16.49 -5.66 -0.90
N ARG A 20 15.78 -5.63 0.24
CA ARG A 20 16.35 -5.20 1.52
C ARG A 20 17.33 -6.20 2.15
N GLY A 21 17.26 -7.47 1.75
CA GLY A 21 18.20 -8.51 2.17
C GLY A 21 17.83 -9.25 3.46
N HIS A 22 18.81 -9.97 4.02
CA HIS A 22 18.59 -10.85 5.17
C HIS A 22 18.09 -10.09 6.41
N GLY A 23 17.13 -10.67 7.12
CA GLY A 23 16.53 -10.09 8.33
C GLY A 23 15.39 -9.10 8.07
N ALA A 24 15.18 -8.64 6.83
CA ALA A 24 14.10 -7.70 6.49
C ALA A 24 12.71 -8.22 6.89
N GLN A 25 12.47 -9.54 6.77
CA GLN A 25 11.21 -10.15 7.18
C GLN A 25 10.98 -10.10 8.69
N THR A 26 12.05 -10.26 9.49
CA THR A 26 11.96 -10.13 10.95
C THR A 26 11.65 -8.68 11.34
N LEU A 27 12.29 -7.71 10.67
CA LEU A 27 12.02 -6.30 10.88
C LEU A 27 10.58 -5.93 10.51
N LEU A 28 10.07 -6.46 9.38
CA LEU A 28 8.67 -6.28 8.99
C LEU A 28 7.73 -6.89 10.04
N ALA A 29 8.03 -8.09 10.54
CA ALA A 29 7.22 -8.73 11.59
C ALA A 29 7.14 -7.85 12.85
N SER A 30 8.26 -7.30 13.30
CA SER A 30 8.31 -6.37 14.42
C SER A 30 7.52 -5.09 14.15
N HIS A 31 7.65 -4.49 12.96
CA HIS A 31 6.93 -3.28 12.58
C HIS A 31 5.40 -3.49 12.53
N LEU A 32 4.96 -4.68 12.12
CA LEU A 32 3.55 -5.04 12.10
C LEU A 32 3.02 -5.52 13.45
N GLU A 33 3.88 -5.65 14.46
CA GLU A 33 3.55 -6.25 15.76
C GLU A 33 3.01 -7.69 15.63
N LEU A 34 3.53 -8.43 14.64
CA LEU A 34 3.12 -9.80 14.33
C LEU A 34 4.23 -10.79 14.63
N HIS A 35 3.85 -12.01 15.03
CA HIS A 35 4.80 -13.11 15.12
C HIS A 35 5.33 -13.48 13.72
N PRO A 36 6.62 -13.85 13.55
CA PRO A 36 7.19 -14.20 12.24
C PRO A 36 6.43 -15.30 11.48
N SER A 37 5.82 -16.24 12.20
CA SER A 37 4.96 -17.28 11.58
C SER A 37 3.67 -16.70 10.96
N ALA A 38 3.12 -15.62 11.50
CA ALA A 38 1.98 -14.92 10.90
C ALA A 38 2.39 -14.25 9.59
N VAL A 39 3.57 -13.60 9.55
CA VAL A 39 4.13 -13.02 8.32
C VAL A 39 4.40 -14.10 7.27
N ASN A 40 4.95 -15.25 7.65
CA ASN A 40 5.12 -16.36 6.72
C ASN A 40 3.79 -16.84 6.09
N ARG A 41 2.71 -16.93 6.88
CA ARG A 41 1.38 -17.31 6.39
C ARG A 41 0.75 -16.22 5.51
N MET A 42 0.98 -14.95 5.86
CA MET A 42 0.55 -13.79 5.09
C MET A 42 1.18 -13.78 3.70
N LEU A 43 2.49 -14.03 3.62
CA LEU A 43 3.24 -14.04 2.35
C LEU A 43 3.06 -15.35 1.57
N ASN A 44 2.45 -16.38 2.15
CA ASN A 44 2.24 -17.62 1.42
C ASN A 44 1.22 -17.44 0.29
N THR A 45 1.59 -17.90 -0.91
CA THR A 45 0.80 -17.77 -2.16
C THR A 45 0.20 -19.10 -2.61
N TYR A 46 0.55 -20.21 -1.95
CA TYR A 46 0.06 -21.55 -2.30
C TYR A 46 -1.28 -21.86 -1.59
N GLN A 47 -2.31 -22.21 -2.37
CA GLN A 47 -3.66 -22.48 -1.87
C GLN A 47 -3.76 -23.67 -0.89
N ASN A 48 -2.80 -24.59 -0.89
CA ASN A 48 -2.81 -25.77 -0.01
C ASN A 48 -2.05 -25.55 1.33
N GLY A 49 -1.52 -24.35 1.56
CA GLY A 49 -0.90 -23.97 2.83
C GLY A 49 -1.85 -23.19 3.73
N LYS A 50 -1.46 -22.98 5.00
CA LYS A 50 -2.12 -22.00 5.88
C LYS A 50 -1.87 -20.60 5.33
N THR A 51 -2.69 -20.13 4.39
CA THR A 51 -2.65 -18.76 3.86
C THR A 51 -3.50 -17.85 4.72
N ARG A 52 -3.15 -16.57 4.74
CA ARG A 52 -3.92 -15.50 5.37
C ARG A 52 -3.95 -14.29 4.44
N ASP A 53 -5.05 -13.56 4.46
CA ASP A 53 -5.17 -12.30 3.73
C ASP A 53 -4.50 -11.14 4.48
N ILE A 54 -4.07 -10.15 3.73
CA ILE A 54 -3.50 -8.90 4.27
C ILE A 54 -4.66 -7.96 4.53
N THR A 55 -4.79 -7.48 5.77
CA THR A 55 -5.81 -6.47 6.12
C THR A 55 -5.41 -5.08 5.61
N ILE A 56 -6.36 -4.15 5.57
CA ILE A 56 -6.08 -2.76 5.15
C ILE A 56 -5.05 -2.10 6.08
N ASP A 57 -5.22 -2.25 7.40
CA ASP A 57 -4.29 -1.66 8.38
C ASP A 57 -2.86 -2.21 8.24
N GLU A 58 -2.74 -3.52 8.01
CA GLU A 58 -1.45 -4.14 7.73
C GLU A 58 -0.85 -3.61 6.44
N LEU A 59 -1.67 -3.42 5.40
CA LEU A 59 -1.22 -2.90 4.11
C LEU A 59 -0.68 -1.46 4.24
N VAL A 60 -1.33 -0.61 5.05
CA VAL A 60 -0.84 0.75 5.35
C VAL A 60 0.52 0.70 6.02
N LYS A 61 0.66 -0.08 7.11
CA LYS A 61 1.94 -0.25 7.81
C LYS A 61 3.03 -0.84 6.92
N ILE A 62 2.68 -1.78 6.04
CA ILE A 62 3.62 -2.34 5.05
C ILE A 62 4.09 -1.24 4.08
N SER A 63 3.20 -0.35 3.64
CA SER A 63 3.52 0.76 2.76
C SER A 63 4.48 1.76 3.44
N GLU A 64 4.22 2.08 4.70
CA GLU A 64 5.09 2.91 5.55
C GLU A 64 6.46 2.26 5.74
N PHE A 65 6.50 0.96 6.04
CA PHE A 65 7.74 0.21 6.20
C PHE A 65 8.62 0.29 4.96
N PHE A 66 8.03 0.17 3.77
CA PHE A 66 8.76 0.28 2.50
C PHE A 66 8.96 1.71 1.99
N ASN A 67 8.25 2.68 2.57
CA ASN A 67 8.11 4.04 2.06
C ASN A 67 7.66 4.07 0.59
N GLU A 68 6.78 3.14 0.22
CA GLU A 68 6.30 2.93 -1.14
C GLU A 68 4.89 2.31 -1.10
N PRO A 69 3.94 2.78 -1.91
CA PRO A 69 2.60 2.20 -1.98
C PRO A 69 2.62 0.82 -2.68
N PRO A 70 1.67 -0.08 -2.36
CA PRO A 70 1.59 -1.38 -3.01
C PRO A 70 1.06 -1.23 -4.45
N PRO A 71 1.34 -2.21 -5.33
CA PRO A 71 0.82 -2.21 -6.69
C PRO A 71 -0.72 -2.16 -6.70
N SER A 72 -1.28 -1.43 -7.67
CA SER A 72 -2.73 -1.20 -7.81
C SER A 72 -3.40 -0.40 -6.68
N PHE A 73 -2.68 0.14 -5.70
CA PHE A 73 -3.25 1.07 -4.70
C PHE A 73 -3.77 2.35 -5.37
N TYR A 74 -3.04 2.81 -6.38
CA TYR A 74 -3.37 3.93 -7.22
C TYR A 74 -3.61 3.42 -8.65
N LYS A 75 -4.76 2.80 -8.91
CA LYS A 75 -5.09 2.34 -10.27
C LYS A 75 -5.16 3.49 -11.28
N GLU A 76 -5.48 4.70 -10.82
CA GLU A 76 -5.72 5.88 -11.66
C GLU A 76 -5.28 7.21 -10.98
N VAL A 77 -4.42 7.15 -9.96
CA VAL A 77 -3.97 8.39 -9.32
C VAL A 77 -2.64 8.81 -9.93
N ASP A 78 -2.64 9.99 -10.52
CA ASP A 78 -1.45 10.64 -11.03
C ASP A 78 -0.45 10.84 -9.88
N LEU A 79 0.65 10.08 -9.93
CA LEU A 79 1.71 10.14 -8.91
C LEU A 79 2.33 11.53 -8.83
N ASP A 80 2.36 12.28 -9.94
CA ASP A 80 2.87 13.63 -9.97
C ASP A 80 1.90 14.60 -9.31
N PHE A 81 0.58 14.38 -9.47
CA PHE A 81 -0.43 15.11 -8.69
C PHE A 81 -0.26 14.88 -7.17
N MET A 82 -0.03 13.63 -6.74
CA MET A 82 0.18 13.34 -5.32
C MET A 82 1.44 13.98 -4.76
N LYS A 83 2.55 13.94 -5.50
CA LYS A 83 3.80 14.63 -5.09
C LYS A 83 3.61 16.14 -5.01
N MET A 84 2.91 16.72 -5.99
CA MET A 84 2.59 18.14 -6.00
C MET A 84 1.76 18.51 -4.77
N CYS A 85 0.65 17.82 -4.52
CA CYS A 85 -0.18 18.04 -3.34
C CYS A 85 0.60 17.83 -2.03
N ALA A 86 1.48 16.84 -1.94
CA ALA A 86 2.27 16.60 -0.74
C ALA A 86 3.21 17.77 -0.41
N SER A 87 3.79 18.40 -1.44
CA SER A 87 4.74 19.52 -1.33
C SER A 87 4.11 20.87 -0.96
N LEU A 88 2.78 20.97 -0.95
CA LEU A 88 2.06 22.19 -0.63
C LEU A 88 1.99 22.46 0.89
N GLU A 89 1.93 23.73 1.25
CA GLU A 89 1.61 24.17 2.61
C GLU A 89 0.16 23.84 2.99
N PRO A 90 -0.18 23.73 4.29
CA PRO A 90 -1.53 23.38 4.71
C PRO A 90 -2.64 24.27 4.13
N ALA A 91 -2.40 25.59 4.04
CA ALA A 91 -3.37 26.53 3.48
C ALA A 91 -3.65 26.27 1.99
N ASP A 92 -2.62 25.91 1.22
CA ASP A 92 -2.74 25.62 -0.21
C ASP A 92 -3.43 24.27 -0.46
N LYS A 93 -3.25 23.29 0.45
CA LYS A 93 -3.96 22.01 0.40
C LYS A 93 -5.47 22.19 0.53
N GLU A 94 -5.92 23.04 1.46
CA GLU A 94 -7.34 23.37 1.62
C GLU A 94 -7.90 24.05 0.36
N ALA A 95 -7.16 25.00 -0.23
CA ALA A 95 -7.58 25.66 -1.46
C ALA A 95 -7.75 24.67 -2.65
N VAL A 96 -6.86 23.67 -2.75
CA VAL A 96 -6.99 22.60 -3.76
C VAL A 96 -8.24 21.75 -3.51
N LEU A 97 -8.56 21.41 -2.25
CA LEU A 97 -9.76 20.66 -1.90
C LEU A 97 -11.03 21.43 -2.27
N ASP A 98 -11.10 22.72 -1.95
CA ASP A 98 -12.22 23.60 -2.31
C ASP A 98 -12.45 23.63 -3.82
N PHE A 99 -11.37 23.74 -4.59
CA PHE A 99 -11.43 23.74 -6.05
C PHE A 99 -11.94 22.39 -6.61
N LEU A 100 -11.47 21.27 -6.07
CA LEU A 100 -11.93 19.94 -6.46
C LEU A 100 -13.42 19.73 -6.14
N GLU A 101 -13.90 20.24 -5.00
CA GLU A 101 -15.33 20.23 -4.68
C GLU A 101 -16.15 21.06 -5.65
N LEU A 102 -15.67 22.25 -6.01
CA LEU A 102 -16.33 23.10 -7.00
C LEU A 102 -16.45 22.36 -8.34
N LEU A 103 -15.36 21.75 -8.81
CA LEU A 103 -15.36 20.97 -10.05
C LEU A 103 -16.37 19.81 -10.01
N LYS A 104 -16.49 19.11 -8.88
CA LYS A 104 -17.49 18.05 -8.71
C LYS A 104 -18.91 18.58 -8.84
N LYS A 105 -19.22 19.71 -8.18
CA LYS A 105 -20.53 20.37 -8.23
C LYS A 105 -20.87 20.85 -9.65
N LEU A 106 -19.88 21.30 -10.41
CA LEU A 106 -20.08 21.76 -11.79
C LEU A 106 -20.33 20.61 -12.77
N LYS A 107 -19.72 19.43 -12.55
CA LYS A 107 -19.95 18.23 -13.40
C LYS A 107 -21.29 17.53 -13.15
N THR A 108 -21.97 17.83 -12.05
CA THR A 108 -23.28 17.23 -11.70
C THR A 108 -24.47 18.07 -12.16
N LYS A 109 -24.23 19.15 -12.91
CA LYS A 109 -25.25 19.90 -13.68
C LYS A 109 -25.14 19.54 -15.17
#